data_AF-A0A2V8T3X6-F1
#
_entry.id   AF-A0A2V8T3X6-F1
#
_cell.length_a   1.000
_cell.length_b   1.000
_cell.length_c   1.000
_cell.angle_alpha   90.00
_cell.angle_beta   90.00
_cell.angle_gamma   90.00
#
_symmetry.space_group_name_H-M   'P 1'
#
loop_
_entity.id
_entity.type
_entity.pdbx_description
1 polymer ?
#
loop_
_entity_poly.entity_id
_entity_poly.type
_entity_poly.pdbx_seq_one_letter_code
_entity_poly.pdbx_strand_id
1 'polypeptide(L)'
;MPTMRILVIGLDAATMDLIEPWAAAGHLPALTGLMNEGASARLLSTPNMHSASAWTSILTGLNPGRHGLFVFSDRDFATGKQVFFKGGDRTGEVISSHLARHGLTSGLLNVPMTYPAQCEPGSFMVSPCLARRELITSPVRSPPTVFRPKILAT
;
A
#
# COMPACT_ATOMS: atom_id res chain seq x y z
N MET A 1 19.52 -22.05 -19.12
CA MET A 1 18.19 -21.54 -19.53
C MET A 1 18.10 -20.07 -19.13
N PRO A 2 17.49 -19.17 -19.92
CA PRO A 2 17.31 -17.79 -19.50
C PRO A 2 16.51 -17.77 -18.18
N THR A 3 17.02 -17.03 -17.19
CA THR A 3 16.34 -16.87 -15.90
C THR A 3 15.07 -16.05 -16.10
N MET A 4 13.91 -16.66 -15.84
CA MET A 4 12.63 -15.96 -15.87
C MET A 4 12.61 -14.88 -14.79
N ARG A 5 12.40 -13.62 -15.17
CA ARG A 5 12.26 -12.49 -14.24
C ARG A 5 10.79 -12.14 -14.11
N ILE A 6 10.34 -11.93 -12.88
CA ILE A 6 8.97 -11.55 -12.56
C ILE A 6 8.97 -10.10 -12.08
N LEU A 7 8.06 -9.29 -12.63
CA LEU A 7 7.79 -7.93 -12.17
C LEU A 7 6.34 -7.85 -11.69
N VAL A 8 6.16 -7.39 -10.45
CA VAL A 8 4.84 -7.14 -9.87
C VAL A 8 4.70 -5.63 -9.67
N ILE A 9 3.66 -5.05 -10.26
CA ILE A 9 3.31 -3.64 -10.12
C ILE A 9 1.98 -3.57 -9.39
N GLY A 10 1.95 -2.90 -8.24
CA GLY A 10 0.71 -2.61 -7.54
C GLY A 10 0.31 -1.16 -7.75
N LEU A 11 -0.93 -0.95 -8.17
CA LEU A 11 -1.54 0.38 -8.35
C LEU A 11 -2.54 0.59 -7.20
N ASP A 12 -2.25 1.52 -6.29
CA ASP A 12 -3.15 1.81 -5.16
C ASP A 12 -4.39 2.57 -5.64
N ALA A 13 -5.55 2.26 -5.06
CA ALA A 13 -6.87 2.80 -5.41
C ALA A 13 -7.29 2.67 -6.91
N ALA A 14 -6.61 1.84 -7.70
CA ALA A 14 -6.91 1.63 -9.12
C ALA A 14 -7.97 0.54 -9.34
N THR A 15 -9.21 0.81 -8.95
CA THR A 15 -10.33 -0.14 -9.18
C THR A 15 -10.58 -0.37 -10.68
N MET A 16 -11.07 -1.57 -11.02
CA MET A 16 -11.50 -1.90 -12.38
C MET A 16 -12.65 -1.01 -12.87
N ASP A 17 -13.44 -0.43 -11.95
CA ASP A 17 -14.49 0.56 -12.30
C ASP A 17 -13.94 1.83 -12.93
N LEU A 18 -12.65 2.13 -12.73
CA LEU A 18 -11.94 3.24 -13.37
C LEU A 18 -11.12 2.76 -14.56
N ILE A 19 -10.43 1.63 -14.41
CA ILE A 19 -9.54 1.09 -15.44
C ILE A 19 -10.32 0.71 -16.70
N GLU A 20 -11.46 0.01 -16.57
CA GLU A 20 -12.21 -0.49 -17.73
C GLU A 20 -12.75 0.65 -18.61
N PRO A 21 -13.43 1.70 -18.08
CA PRO A 21 -13.87 2.82 -18.91
C PRO A 21 -12.72 3.59 -19.56
N TRP A 22 -11.61 3.81 -18.84
CA TRP A 22 -10.46 4.53 -19.38
C TRP A 22 -9.71 3.72 -20.44
N ALA A 23 -9.63 2.39 -20.28
CA ALA A 23 -9.09 1.49 -21.28
C ALA A 23 -9.96 1.50 -22.55
N ALA A 24 -11.29 1.44 -22.41
CA ALA A 24 -12.24 1.52 -23.53
C ALA A 24 -12.18 2.86 -24.27
N ALA A 25 -11.93 3.96 -23.55
CA ALA A 25 -11.71 5.29 -24.13
C ALA A 25 -10.30 5.47 -24.76
N GLY A 26 -9.44 4.45 -24.70
CA GLY A 26 -8.10 4.49 -25.29
C GLY A 26 -7.05 5.24 -24.46
N HIS A 27 -7.33 5.59 -23.20
CA HIS A 27 -6.41 6.34 -22.34
C HIS A 27 -5.30 5.48 -21.70
N LEU A 28 -5.49 4.16 -21.64
CA LEU A 28 -4.58 3.23 -20.94
C LEU A 28 -3.99 2.15 -21.86
N PRO A 29 -3.29 2.52 -22.95
CA PRO A 29 -2.88 1.57 -24.00
C PRO A 29 -2.03 0.40 -23.48
N ALA A 30 -1.15 0.64 -22.49
CA ALA A 30 -0.33 -0.41 -21.90
C ALA A 30 -1.15 -1.41 -21.07
N LEU A 31 -2.10 -0.93 -20.25
CA LEU A 31 -2.97 -1.82 -19.47
C LEU A 31 -3.95 -2.56 -20.37
N THR A 32 -4.49 -1.90 -21.40
CA THR A 32 -5.34 -2.55 -22.42
C THR A 32 -4.60 -3.71 -23.09
N GLY A 33 -3.34 -3.52 -23.49
CA GLY A 33 -2.51 -4.59 -24.06
C GLY A 33 -2.34 -5.77 -23.09
N LEU A 34 -1.97 -5.49 -21.84
CA LEU A 34 -1.80 -6.52 -20.80
C LEU A 34 -3.10 -7.29 -20.51
N MET A 35 -4.25 -6.61 -20.52
CA MET A 35 -5.55 -7.24 -20.30
C MET A 35 -5.97 -8.13 -21.49
N ASN A 36 -5.64 -7.74 -22.72
CA ASN A 36 -5.99 -8.48 -23.93
C ASN A 36 -5.09 -9.69 -24.19
N GLU A 37 -3.80 -9.56 -23.91
CA GLU A 37 -2.80 -10.62 -24.16
C GLU A 37 -2.60 -11.55 -22.95
N GLY A 38 -3.05 -11.11 -21.77
CA GLY A 38 -2.90 -11.82 -20.51
C GLY A 38 -4.23 -12.27 -19.90
N ALA A 39 -4.30 -12.22 -18.57
CA ALA A 39 -5.50 -12.52 -17.81
C ALA A 39 -5.83 -11.36 -16.87
N SER A 40 -7.10 -10.99 -16.79
CA SER A 40 -7.60 -9.96 -15.88
C SER A 40 -8.88 -10.42 -15.21
N ALA A 41 -9.04 -10.09 -13.93
CA ALA A 41 -10.22 -10.42 -13.14
C ALA A 41 -10.40 -9.41 -12.01
N ARG A 42 -11.65 -9.23 -11.57
CA ARG A 42 -11.97 -8.47 -10.36
C ARG A 42 -11.72 -9.37 -9.15
N LEU A 43 -10.92 -8.88 -8.20
CA LEU A 43 -10.60 -9.59 -6.96
C LEU A 43 -11.28 -8.94 -5.77
N LEU A 44 -11.66 -9.75 -4.79
CA LEU A 44 -12.10 -9.26 -3.49
C LEU A 44 -10.90 -8.75 -2.70
N SER A 45 -11.00 -7.52 -2.20
CA SER A 45 -10.00 -6.93 -1.32
C SER A 45 -10.15 -7.45 0.12
N THR A 46 -9.25 -7.03 1.01
CA THR A 46 -9.35 -7.32 2.43
C THR A 46 -10.57 -6.63 3.06
N PRO A 47 -11.10 -7.14 4.19
CA PRO A 47 -12.15 -6.45 4.95
C PRO A 47 -11.81 -4.97 5.19
N ASN A 48 -12.81 -4.11 5.09
CA ASN A 48 -12.69 -2.64 5.22
C ASN A 48 -11.83 -1.95 4.15
N MET A 49 -11.27 -2.69 3.18
CA MET A 49 -10.53 -2.17 2.01
C MET A 49 -9.39 -1.19 2.38
N HIS A 50 -8.77 -1.38 3.54
CA HIS A 50 -7.72 -0.49 4.02
C HIS A 50 -6.36 -0.86 3.41
N SER A 51 -5.61 0.12 2.88
CA SER A 51 -4.35 -0.16 2.16
C SER A 51 -3.31 -0.88 3.04
N ALA A 52 -3.17 -0.51 4.32
CA ALA A 52 -2.25 -1.18 5.25
C ALA A 52 -2.47 -2.70 5.31
N SER A 53 -3.76 -3.09 5.41
CA SER A 53 -4.19 -4.47 5.41
C SER A 53 -3.94 -5.15 4.06
N ALA A 54 -4.41 -4.53 2.97
CA ALA A 54 -4.30 -5.09 1.63
C ALA A 54 -2.84 -5.33 1.20
N TRP A 55 -1.95 -4.35 1.38
CA TRP A 55 -0.53 -4.48 1.03
C TRP A 55 0.19 -5.52 1.89
N THR A 56 -0.16 -5.63 3.18
CA THR A 56 0.41 -6.68 4.04
C THR A 56 -0.07 -8.06 3.61
N SER A 57 -1.34 -8.20 3.22
CA SER A 57 -1.86 -9.46 2.67
C SER A 57 -1.15 -9.85 1.37
N ILE A 58 -0.89 -8.89 0.47
CA ILE A 58 -0.11 -9.13 -0.76
C ILE A 58 1.31 -9.62 -0.42
N LEU A 59 1.98 -8.96 0.53
CA LEU A 59 3.35 -9.29 0.91
C LEU A 59 3.50 -10.66 1.56
N THR A 60 2.49 -11.10 2.33
CA THR A 60 2.59 -12.31 3.16
C THR A 60 1.79 -13.50 2.63
N GLY A 61 0.85 -13.27 1.71
CA GLY A 61 -0.14 -14.28 1.32
C GLY A 61 -1.13 -14.65 2.44
N LEU A 62 -1.17 -13.88 3.53
CA LEU A 62 -2.02 -14.13 4.70
C LEU A 62 -3.23 -13.18 4.68
N ASN A 63 -4.31 -13.59 5.33
CA ASN A 63 -5.43 -12.69 5.60
C ASN A 63 -5.12 -11.77 6.81
N PRO A 64 -5.87 -10.67 6.99
CA PRO A 64 -5.61 -9.71 8.08
C PRO A 64 -5.68 -10.28 9.49
N GLY A 65 -6.54 -11.26 9.72
CA GLY A 65 -6.60 -11.97 11.00
C GLY A 65 -5.33 -12.78 11.31
N ARG A 66 -4.54 -13.16 10.29
CA ARG A 66 -3.29 -13.91 10.45
C ARG A 66 -2.04 -13.04 10.50
N HIS A 67 -2.00 -11.92 9.78
CA HIS A 67 -0.85 -11.00 9.79
C HIS A 67 -0.99 -9.82 10.77
N GLY A 68 -2.18 -9.60 11.34
CA GLY A 68 -2.42 -8.68 12.46
C GLY A 68 -2.46 -7.18 12.13
N LEU A 69 -2.31 -6.79 10.86
CA LEU A 69 -2.31 -5.39 10.42
C LEU A 69 -3.60 -5.04 9.70
N PHE A 70 -4.36 -4.09 10.26
CA PHE A 70 -5.66 -3.68 9.72
C PHE A 70 -5.65 -2.25 9.17
N VAL A 71 -4.97 -1.34 9.86
CA VAL A 71 -4.95 0.10 9.58
C VAL A 71 -3.52 0.65 9.73
N PHE A 72 -3.26 1.85 9.22
CA PHE A 72 -1.95 2.50 9.39
C PHE A 72 -1.75 3.07 10.79
N SER A 73 -2.83 3.49 11.43
CA SER A 73 -2.80 4.04 12.78
C SER A 73 -4.12 3.81 13.48
N ASP A 74 -4.07 3.71 14.79
CA ASP A 74 -5.24 3.64 15.66
C ASP A 74 -5.04 4.56 16.88
N ARG A 75 -6.07 4.68 17.71
CA ARG A 75 -6.03 5.43 18.96
C ARG A 75 -5.94 4.49 20.13
N ASP A 76 -4.94 4.70 20.97
CA ASP A 76 -4.92 4.11 22.30
C ASP A 76 -6.07 4.71 23.12
N PHE A 77 -7.06 3.89 23.46
CA PHE A 77 -8.23 4.33 24.21
C PHE A 77 -7.93 4.67 25.68
N ALA A 78 -6.87 4.12 26.26
CA ALA A 78 -6.49 4.41 27.64
C ALA A 78 -5.76 5.75 27.73
N THR A 79 -4.88 6.04 26.79
CA THR A 79 -4.06 7.27 26.82
C THR A 79 -4.56 8.38 25.89
N GLY A 80 -5.48 8.06 25.00
CA GLY A 80 -5.99 8.95 23.95
C GLY A 80 -4.99 9.22 22.82
N LYS A 81 -3.78 8.65 22.84
CA LYS A 81 -2.70 8.91 21.89
C LYS A 81 -2.89 8.15 20.58
N GLN A 82 -2.44 8.74 19.48
CA GLN A 82 -2.37 8.05 18.20
C GLN A 82 -1.15 7.11 18.16
N VAL A 83 -1.39 5.88 17.75
CA VAL A 83 -0.40 4.81 17.57
C VAL A 83 -0.28 4.53 16.07
N PHE A 84 0.94 4.47 15.55
CA PHE A 84 1.20 4.14 14.15
C PHE A 84 1.76 2.73 14.05
N PHE A 85 1.17 1.94 13.16
CA PHE A 85 1.66 0.61 12.86
C PHE A 85 2.73 0.67 11.79
N LYS A 86 3.72 -0.19 11.93
CA LYS A 86 4.80 -0.39 10.96
C LYS A 86 4.74 -1.81 10.42
N GLY A 87 5.40 -2.03 9.28
CA GLY A 87 5.60 -3.36 8.72
C GLY A 87 6.15 -4.34 9.75
N GLY A 88 7.07 -3.92 10.60
CA GLY A 88 7.64 -4.77 11.66
C GLY A 88 6.63 -5.27 12.71
N ASP A 89 5.42 -4.71 12.79
CA ASP A 89 4.37 -5.16 13.72
C ASP A 89 3.55 -6.33 13.16
N ARG A 90 3.78 -6.71 11.88
CA ARG A 90 3.10 -7.83 11.23
C ARG A 90 3.59 -9.17 11.74
N THR A 91 2.72 -10.16 11.67
CA THR A 91 3.08 -11.59 11.74
C THR A 91 3.17 -12.20 10.35
N GLY A 92 4.01 -13.23 10.21
CA GLY A 92 4.18 -13.96 8.95
C GLY A 92 5.40 -13.52 8.12
N GLU A 93 5.92 -14.48 7.36
CA GLU A 93 7.00 -14.28 6.41
C GLU A 93 6.52 -13.46 5.20
N VAL A 94 7.35 -12.55 4.72
CA VAL A 94 7.08 -11.80 3.47
C VAL A 94 7.72 -12.50 2.30
N ILE A 95 7.15 -12.28 1.11
CA ILE A 95 7.59 -12.90 -0.13
C ILE A 95 9.08 -12.69 -0.41
N SER A 96 9.67 -11.54 -0.06
CA SER A 96 11.11 -11.29 -0.24
C SER A 96 11.99 -12.23 0.57
N SER A 97 11.65 -12.47 1.85
CA SER A 97 12.37 -13.40 2.72
C SER A 97 12.13 -14.85 2.29
N HIS A 98 10.92 -15.17 1.85
CA HIS A 98 10.60 -16.48 1.29
C HIS A 98 11.46 -16.78 0.04
N LEU A 99 11.55 -15.84 -0.90
CA LEU A 99 12.39 -15.96 -2.10
C LEU A 99 13.88 -16.12 -1.74
N ALA A 100 14.38 -15.33 -0.80
CA ALA A 100 15.78 -15.40 -0.37
C ALA A 100 16.16 -16.75 0.22
N ARG A 101 15.27 -17.38 1.00
CA ARG A 101 15.48 -18.76 1.51
C ARG A 101 15.63 -19.80 0.41
N HIS A 102 15.07 -19.53 -0.77
CA HIS A 102 15.22 -20.37 -1.96
C HIS A 102 16.37 -19.91 -2.86
N GLY A 103 17.26 -19.04 -2.38
CA GLY A 103 18.43 -18.55 -3.12
C GLY A 103 18.07 -17.56 -4.23
N LEU A 104 16.87 -16.99 -4.22
CA LEU A 104 16.40 -16.01 -5.20
C LEU A 104 16.57 -14.58 -4.68
N THR A 105 16.94 -13.67 -5.56
CA THR A 105 17.05 -12.24 -5.24
C THR A 105 15.75 -11.52 -5.58
N SER A 106 15.42 -10.49 -4.81
CA SER A 106 14.21 -9.68 -5.00
C SER A 106 14.47 -8.19 -4.80
N GLY A 107 13.59 -7.36 -5.35
CA GLY A 107 13.65 -5.91 -5.22
C GLY A 107 12.29 -5.37 -4.83
N LEU A 108 12.20 -4.65 -3.70
CA LEU A 108 10.97 -3.99 -3.26
C LEU A 108 11.17 -2.47 -3.26
N LEU A 109 10.32 -1.75 -4.01
CA LEU A 109 10.39 -0.31 -4.14
C LEU A 109 9.03 0.30 -3.79
N ASN A 110 9.01 1.19 -2.79
CA ASN A 110 7.83 1.97 -2.39
C ASN A 110 6.61 1.11 -2.02
N VAL A 111 6.82 -0.11 -1.52
CA VAL A 111 5.74 -1.00 -1.09
C VAL A 111 5.31 -0.64 0.34
N PRO A 112 4.03 -0.28 0.59
CA PRO A 112 3.53 0.03 1.93
C PRO A 112 3.76 -1.10 2.95
N MET A 113 3.84 -0.73 4.22
CA MET A 113 4.06 -1.67 5.33
C MET A 113 5.37 -2.48 5.23
N THR A 114 6.42 -1.91 4.64
CA THR A 114 7.77 -2.50 4.62
C THR A 114 8.76 -1.85 5.59
N TYR A 115 8.38 -0.79 6.32
CA TYR A 115 9.22 -0.21 7.37
C TYR A 115 9.14 -1.02 8.69
N PRO A 116 10.23 -1.24 9.43
CA PRO A 116 11.61 -0.99 9.05
C PRO A 116 12.02 -1.93 7.91
N ALA A 117 12.82 -1.41 6.97
CA ALA A 117 13.26 -2.16 5.81
C ALA A 117 14.03 -3.41 6.27
N GLN A 118 13.61 -4.57 5.77
CA GLN A 118 14.24 -5.86 6.01
C GLN A 118 14.72 -6.39 4.66
N CYS A 119 16.03 -6.37 4.44
CA CYS A 119 16.61 -6.71 3.16
C CYS A 119 17.59 -7.87 3.30
N GLU A 120 17.43 -8.86 2.43
CA GLU A 120 18.29 -10.04 2.37
C GLU A 120 19.52 -9.76 1.48
N PRO A 121 20.65 -10.48 1.67
CA PRO A 121 21.85 -10.29 0.85
C PRO A 121 21.56 -10.43 -0.65
N GLY A 122 22.09 -9.50 -1.46
CA GLY A 122 21.89 -9.49 -2.93
C GLY A 122 20.50 -9.00 -3.38
N SER A 123 19.60 -8.66 -2.45
CA SER A 123 18.31 -8.02 -2.71
C SER A 123 18.38 -6.52 -2.42
N PHE A 124 17.33 -5.77 -2.77
CA PHE A 124 17.18 -4.38 -2.33
C PHE A 124 15.76 -4.09 -1.82
N MET A 125 15.67 -3.19 -0.84
CA MET A 125 14.39 -2.69 -0.33
C MET A 125 14.47 -1.19 -0.08
N VAL A 126 13.57 -0.44 -0.71
CA VAL A 126 13.37 0.99 -0.49
C VAL A 126 11.95 1.17 0.06
N SER A 127 11.84 1.24 1.38
CA SER A 127 10.55 1.41 2.06
C SER A 127 10.00 2.82 1.87
N PRO A 128 8.66 2.96 1.73
CA PRO A 128 8.02 4.26 1.77
C PRO A 128 8.24 4.90 3.14
N CYS A 129 8.39 6.21 3.15
CA CYS A 129 8.49 6.96 4.39
C CYS A 129 7.12 7.01 5.07
N LEU A 130 6.84 6.10 6.00
CA LEU A 130 5.93 6.43 7.09
C LEU A 130 6.70 7.39 7.99
N ALA A 131 6.32 8.67 7.94
CA ALA A 131 7.02 9.75 8.59
C ALA A 131 7.45 9.37 10.01
N ARG A 132 8.75 9.50 10.27
CA ARG A 132 9.33 9.46 11.61
C ARG A 132 8.50 10.38 12.51
N ARG A 133 8.14 9.93 13.72
CA ARG A 133 7.34 10.66 14.73
C ARG A 133 7.78 12.11 14.95
N GLU A 134 9.04 12.42 14.68
CA GLU A 134 9.66 13.75 14.79
C GLU A 134 9.24 14.75 13.70
N LEU A 135 8.68 14.29 12.57
CA LEU A 135 8.29 15.16 11.45
C LEU A 135 6.80 15.57 11.48
N ILE A 136 5.98 14.94 12.34
CA ILE A 136 4.54 15.23 12.52
C ILE A 136 4.31 15.99 13.84
N THR A 137 5.20 16.89 14.21
CA THR A 137 4.95 17.86 15.30
C THR A 137 4.84 19.29 14.81
N SER A 138 4.92 19.53 13.50
CA SER A 138 4.47 20.83 12.98
C SER A 138 2.96 20.91 13.16
N PRO A 139 2.44 21.90 13.92
CA PRO A 139 1.01 22.06 14.08
C PRO A 139 0.39 22.20 12.70
N VAL A 140 -0.68 21.44 12.46
CA VAL A 140 -1.56 21.64 11.31
C VAL A 140 -1.96 23.11 11.33
N ARG A 141 -1.37 23.92 10.45
CA ARG A 141 -1.91 25.25 10.16
C ARG A 141 -3.22 24.98 9.44
N SER A 142 -4.33 25.10 10.15
CA SER A 142 -5.64 25.27 9.54
C SER A 142 -5.51 26.36 8.46
N PRO A 143 -6.01 26.12 7.24
CA PRO A 143 -5.99 27.14 6.20
C PRO A 143 -6.70 28.40 6.73
N PRO A 144 -6.21 29.61 6.42
CA PRO A 144 -6.88 30.82 6.86
C PRO A 144 -8.32 30.80 6.35
N THR A 145 -9.26 31.04 7.27
CA THR A 145 -10.70 31.11 7.04
C THR A 145 -11.01 32.07 5.90
N VAL A 146 -11.16 31.56 4.68
CA VAL A 146 -11.68 32.31 3.53
C VAL A 146 -12.95 31.62 3.06
N PHE A 147 -14.03 31.80 3.82
CA PHE A 147 -15.40 31.86 3.29
C PHE A 147 -16.32 32.33 4.43
N ARG A 148 -16.72 33.60 4.42
CA ARG A 148 -17.94 34.05 5.11
C ARG A 148 -19.02 34.20 4.04
N PRO A 149 -20.09 33.40 4.04
CA PRO A 149 -21.24 33.70 3.21
C PRO A 149 -21.92 34.95 3.77
N LYS A 150 -22.06 36.00 2.95
CA LYS A 150 -22.98 37.10 3.22
C LYS A 150 -24.40 36.53 3.15
N ILE A 151 -25.02 36.31 4.30
CA ILE A 151 -26.48 36.19 4.38
C ILE A 151 -27.01 37.62 4.30
N LEU A 152 -27.62 37.94 3.15
CA LEU A 152 -28.46 39.11 2.97
C LEU A 152 -29.81 38.77 3.61
N ALA A 153 -30.17 39.46 4.69
CA ALA A 153 -31.54 39.53 5.18
C ALA A 153 -31.96 41.00 5.09
N THR A 154 -33.08 41.22 4.39
CA THR A 154 -33.93 42.42 4.42
C THR A 154 -34.26 42.85 5.83
#